data_AF-A0A0P7BPR5-F1
#
_entry.id   AF-A0A0P7BPR5-F1
#
_cell.length_a   1.000
_cell.length_b   1.000
_cell.length_c   1.000
_cell.angle_alpha   90.00
_cell.angle_beta   90.00
_cell.angle_gamma   90.00
#
_symmetry.space_group_name_H-M   'P 1'
#
loop_
_entity.id
_entity.type
_entity.pdbx_description
1 polymer ?
#
loop_
_entity_poly.entity_id
_entity_poly.type
_entity_poly.pdbx_seq_one_letter_code
_entity_poly.pdbx_strand_id
1 'polypeptide(L)'
;MKRLLQLKPQASHKTLPKQSRSVHGNAGHIAQGFRPDSYHTLTDTSSYHVVAIDYRGFGHSTGTPSEAGLIRDASALVDWAMDVAGIPPSRIVLLGQSLGTAVVSGVAEKYALQGVEFAGITLVAGFSDLASLLTGYRIGGIFPVLAPFRVWPWLVKGFNYFVVDKWHSANRLANIVRHTKTRLRINLVHAKNDADIPWTEDNKLFRIAANETVGILDDTEFDAWKEQRTVRKGDDAFVTTWTAEPNIVIRQELFPYGGHNDLMGYAPVALAIMRAFDLHGTTYAEV
;
A
#
# COMPACT_ATOMS: atom_id res chain seq x y z
N MET A 1 30.54 -9.30 15.95
CA MET A 1 29.69 -9.73 17.08
C MET A 1 28.59 -8.67 17.19
N LYS A 2 27.44 -8.77 16.50
CA LYS A 2 26.22 -9.51 16.88
C LYS A 2 25.39 -9.83 15.61
N ARG A 3 25.17 -11.12 15.35
CA ARG A 3 24.07 -11.69 14.55
C ARG A 3 23.03 -12.19 15.56
N LEU A 4 21.74 -12.09 15.25
CA LEU A 4 20.73 -12.91 15.91
C LEU A 4 19.90 -13.64 14.85
N LEU A 5 20.40 -14.82 14.50
CA LEU A 5 19.64 -15.94 13.95
C LEU A 5 19.28 -16.83 15.14
N GLN A 6 18.05 -17.33 15.23
CA GLN A 6 17.81 -18.54 16.01
C GLN A 6 16.84 -19.49 15.27
N LEU A 7 17.35 -20.69 15.00
CA LEU A 7 16.71 -21.94 14.58
C LEU A 7 17.20 -22.98 15.63
N LYS A 8 16.45 -23.94 16.20
CA LYS A 8 15.64 -25.10 15.71
C LYS A 8 15.19 -25.96 16.96
N PRO A 9 14.51 -27.16 16.92
CA PRO A 9 14.31 -28.16 15.84
C PRO A 9 12.87 -28.72 15.61
N GLN A 10 12.77 -29.63 14.62
CA GLN A 10 11.62 -30.12 13.84
C GLN A 10 10.62 -31.08 14.52
N ALA A 11 9.37 -31.07 14.03
CA ALA A 11 8.65 -32.28 13.61
C ALA A 11 7.59 -31.98 12.50
N SER A 12 7.75 -32.66 11.35
CA SER A 12 6.78 -32.95 10.26
C SER A 12 6.03 -31.82 9.51
N HIS A 13 6.06 -31.96 8.17
CA HIS A 13 5.47 -31.12 7.11
C HIS A 13 6.12 -29.74 6.88
N LYS A 14 7.07 -29.69 5.94
CA LYS A 14 7.66 -28.45 5.40
C LYS A 14 6.60 -27.64 4.63
N THR A 15 5.95 -26.72 5.32
CA THR A 15 5.54 -25.44 4.74
C THR A 15 6.59 -24.41 5.19
N LEU A 16 7.24 -23.70 4.26
CA LEU A 16 8.07 -22.53 4.61
C LEU A 16 7.18 -21.50 5.38
N PRO A 17 7.72 -20.48 6.09
CA PRO A 17 6.92 -19.40 6.72
C PRO A 17 6.56 -18.27 5.73
N LYS A 18 5.38 -17.62 5.87
CA LYS A 18 4.88 -16.55 4.95
C LYS A 18 5.48 -15.22 5.41
N GLN A 19 5.81 -14.29 4.52
CA GLN A 19 6.46 -13.02 4.91
C GLN A 19 5.74 -11.80 4.33
N SER A 20 5.36 -10.86 5.18
CA SER A 20 4.92 -9.52 4.80
C SER A 20 6.10 -8.55 4.85
N ARG A 21 6.09 -7.53 3.99
CA ARG A 21 7.19 -6.56 3.89
C ARG A 21 6.66 -5.16 4.01
N SER A 22 7.16 -4.41 4.98
CA SER A 22 6.67 -3.08 5.32
C SER A 22 7.64 -2.01 4.83
N VAL A 23 7.09 -1.02 4.14
CA VAL A 23 7.82 0.08 3.53
C VAL A 23 7.33 1.38 4.18
N HIS A 24 8.23 2.13 4.83
CA HIS A 24 7.88 3.28 5.65
C HIS A 24 7.55 4.55 4.82
N GLY A 25 6.83 5.50 5.41
CA GLY A 25 6.51 6.80 4.79
C GLY A 25 7.68 7.79 4.69
N ASN A 26 7.43 9.00 4.16
CA ASN A 26 8.44 9.99 3.72
C ASN A 26 9.34 10.62 4.79
N ALA A 27 9.09 10.38 6.08
CA ALA A 27 9.82 11.05 7.16
C ALA A 27 10.33 10.04 8.18
N GLY A 28 11.60 10.15 8.58
CA GLY A 28 12.15 9.33 9.66
C GLY A 28 12.68 7.95 9.26
N HIS A 29 13.11 7.17 10.25
CA HIS A 29 13.67 5.82 10.06
C HIS A 29 12.75 4.71 10.59
N ILE A 30 13.05 3.45 10.28
CA ILE A 30 12.23 2.28 10.66
C ILE A 30 11.94 2.19 12.17
N ALA A 31 12.88 2.61 13.02
CA ALA A 31 12.73 2.56 14.48
C ALA A 31 12.03 3.80 15.11
N GLN A 32 11.49 4.72 14.31
CA GLN A 32 10.99 6.00 14.83
C GLN A 32 9.52 5.97 15.24
N GLY A 33 9.23 6.50 16.43
CA GLY A 33 7.86 6.81 16.89
C GLY A 33 7.00 5.56 17.04
N PHE A 34 5.82 5.60 16.42
CA PHE A 34 4.77 4.55 16.46
C PHE A 34 5.09 3.32 15.58
N ARG A 35 6.19 3.33 14.83
CA ARG A 35 6.52 2.25 13.86
C ARG A 35 6.86 0.92 14.51
N PRO A 36 7.72 0.86 15.56
CA PRO A 36 7.96 -0.40 16.27
C PRO A 36 6.66 -1.03 16.78
N ASP A 37 5.78 -0.23 17.40
CA ASP A 37 4.48 -0.71 17.92
C ASP A 37 3.56 -1.21 16.80
N SER A 38 3.58 -0.54 15.64
CA SER A 38 2.85 -1.01 14.45
C SER A 38 3.38 -2.36 13.97
N TYR A 39 4.71 -2.55 13.94
CA TYR A 39 5.30 -3.83 13.55
C TYR A 39 4.97 -4.94 14.55
N HIS A 40 5.05 -4.64 15.85
CA HIS A 40 4.62 -5.57 16.91
C HIS A 40 3.17 -6.00 16.70
N THR A 41 2.25 -5.04 16.50
CA THR A 41 0.84 -5.37 16.29
C THR A 41 0.62 -6.26 15.05
N LEU A 42 1.38 -6.02 13.97
CA LEU A 42 1.32 -6.88 12.78
C LEU A 42 1.88 -8.29 13.02
N THR A 43 2.85 -8.46 13.92
CA THR A 43 3.51 -9.76 14.17
C THR A 43 2.94 -10.54 15.35
N ASP A 44 2.38 -9.89 16.36
CA ASP A 44 2.06 -10.50 17.65
C ASP A 44 0.97 -11.59 17.55
N THR A 45 0.07 -11.44 16.59
CA THR A 45 -1.07 -12.36 16.38
C THR A 45 -0.99 -13.10 15.05
N SER A 46 0.15 -13.03 14.35
CA SER A 46 0.26 -13.54 12.99
C SER A 46 1.34 -14.61 12.82
N SER A 47 1.18 -15.44 11.80
CA SER A 47 2.13 -16.50 11.41
C SER A 47 3.10 -16.05 10.32
N TYR A 48 3.21 -14.74 10.09
CA TYR A 48 4.11 -14.15 9.11
C TYR A 48 5.18 -13.28 9.77
N HIS A 49 6.28 -13.08 9.05
CA HIS A 49 7.32 -12.12 9.46
C HIS A 49 7.13 -10.79 8.76
N VAL A 50 7.44 -9.68 9.44
CA VAL A 50 7.56 -8.35 8.86
C VAL A 50 9.03 -8.05 8.61
N VAL A 51 9.38 -7.67 7.38
CA VAL A 51 10.72 -7.14 7.06
C VAL A 51 10.58 -5.69 6.60
N ALA A 52 11.30 -4.78 7.24
CA ALA A 52 11.33 -3.36 6.94
C ALA A 52 12.77 -2.90 6.65
N ILE A 53 12.91 -1.88 5.80
CA ILE A 53 14.20 -1.28 5.43
C ILE A 53 14.13 0.24 5.53
N ASP A 54 15.26 0.88 5.82
CA ASP A 54 15.43 2.32 5.60
C ASP A 54 15.83 2.55 4.13
N TYR A 55 15.14 3.46 3.45
CA TYR A 55 15.55 3.91 2.12
C TYR A 55 16.85 4.70 2.14
N ARG A 56 17.51 4.83 0.98
CA ARG A 56 18.61 5.79 0.79
C ARG A 56 18.27 7.17 1.35
N GLY A 57 19.17 7.72 2.16
CA GLY A 57 19.00 9.04 2.80
C GLY A 57 18.18 9.03 4.10
N PHE A 58 17.75 7.87 4.58
CA PHE A 58 17.07 7.69 5.87
C PHE A 58 17.84 6.73 6.78
N GLY A 59 17.70 6.91 8.10
CA GLY A 59 18.34 6.05 9.10
C GLY A 59 19.85 5.95 8.89
N HIS A 60 20.34 4.73 8.69
CA HIS A 60 21.74 4.45 8.38
C HIS A 60 22.04 4.24 6.88
N SER A 61 21.03 4.36 6.01
CA SER A 61 21.17 4.15 4.57
C SER A 61 21.74 5.39 3.88
N THR A 62 22.82 5.20 3.10
CA THR A 62 23.50 6.28 2.36
C THR A 62 22.74 6.72 1.10
N GLY A 63 23.04 7.92 0.59
CA GLY A 63 22.52 8.43 -0.69
C GLY A 63 21.44 9.50 -0.53
N THR A 64 20.83 9.90 -1.65
CA THR A 64 19.78 10.92 -1.69
C THR A 64 18.46 10.31 -2.18
N PRO A 65 17.34 10.55 -1.49
CA PRO A 65 16.05 9.99 -1.89
C PRO A 65 15.59 10.56 -3.24
N SER A 66 15.04 9.68 -4.06
CA SER A 66 14.37 9.96 -5.34
C SER A 66 13.39 8.83 -5.63
N GLU A 67 12.37 9.05 -6.44
CA GLU A 67 11.37 8.03 -6.77
C GLU A 67 12.01 6.74 -7.31
N ALA A 68 12.86 6.87 -8.33
CA ALA A 68 13.58 5.74 -8.90
C ALA A 68 14.52 5.07 -7.87
N GLY A 69 15.12 5.87 -6.97
CA GLY A 69 15.99 5.37 -5.91
C GLY A 69 15.25 4.54 -4.86
N LEU A 70 14.11 5.03 -4.37
CA LEU A 70 13.29 4.35 -3.37
C LEU A 70 12.67 3.06 -3.92
N ILE A 71 12.19 3.08 -5.17
CA ILE A 71 11.70 1.86 -5.85
C ILE A 71 12.84 0.84 -6.01
N ARG A 72 14.06 1.30 -6.33
CA ARG A 72 15.24 0.42 -6.43
C ARG A 72 15.60 -0.20 -5.07
N ASP A 73 15.57 0.58 -4.00
CA ASP A 73 15.89 0.08 -2.65
C ASP A 73 14.86 -0.95 -2.18
N ALA A 74 13.57 -0.66 -2.35
CA ALA A 74 12.51 -1.61 -2.04
C ALA A 74 12.54 -2.86 -2.95
N SER A 75 12.90 -2.70 -4.22
CA SER A 75 13.12 -3.83 -5.13
C SER A 75 14.26 -4.73 -4.66
N ALA A 76 15.36 -4.17 -4.16
CA ALA A 76 16.50 -4.94 -3.67
C ALA A 76 16.11 -5.81 -2.46
N LEU A 77 15.20 -5.33 -1.61
CA LEU A 77 14.62 -6.17 -0.58
C LEU A 77 13.84 -7.32 -1.24
N VAL A 78 12.96 -7.04 -2.21
CA VAL A 78 12.19 -8.06 -2.97
C VAL A 78 13.11 -9.16 -3.51
N ASP A 79 14.11 -8.76 -4.30
CA ASP A 79 15.14 -9.62 -4.87
C ASP A 79 15.82 -10.47 -3.78
N TRP A 80 16.30 -9.84 -2.69
CA TRP A 80 16.94 -10.56 -1.58
C TRP A 80 16.05 -11.69 -1.03
N ALA A 81 14.77 -11.43 -0.74
CA ALA A 81 13.98 -12.50 -0.14
C ALA A 81 13.52 -13.57 -1.14
N MET A 82 13.45 -13.27 -2.44
CA MET A 82 13.22 -14.30 -3.46
C MET A 82 14.47 -15.14 -3.70
N ASP A 83 15.60 -14.48 -3.95
CA ASP A 83 16.82 -15.12 -4.46
C ASP A 83 17.72 -15.67 -3.35
N VAL A 84 17.78 -14.97 -2.20
CA VAL A 84 18.66 -15.33 -1.08
C VAL A 84 17.89 -16.07 0.01
N ALA A 85 16.71 -15.57 0.39
CA ALA A 85 15.88 -16.24 1.40
C ALA A 85 15.01 -17.38 0.83
N GLY A 86 14.92 -17.52 -0.50
CA GLY A 86 14.19 -18.60 -1.16
C GLY A 86 12.67 -18.53 -0.99
N ILE A 87 12.12 -17.33 -0.83
CA ILE A 87 10.68 -17.11 -0.56
C ILE A 87 9.98 -16.83 -1.89
N PRO A 88 9.04 -17.68 -2.32
CA PRO A 88 8.35 -17.46 -3.59
C PRO A 88 7.45 -16.21 -3.53
N PRO A 89 7.24 -15.52 -4.66
CA PRO A 89 6.36 -14.34 -4.77
C PRO A 89 4.96 -14.52 -4.17
N SER A 90 4.36 -15.70 -4.36
CA SER A 90 3.06 -16.10 -3.83
C SER A 90 2.99 -16.16 -2.29
N ARG A 91 4.11 -15.90 -1.61
CA ARG A 91 4.24 -15.84 -0.15
C ARG A 91 4.78 -14.50 0.36
N ILE A 92 4.76 -13.49 -0.51
CA ILE A 92 5.19 -12.14 -0.20
C ILE A 92 3.97 -11.21 -0.33
N VAL A 93 3.69 -10.44 0.72
CA VAL A 93 2.77 -9.29 0.66
C VAL A 93 3.59 -8.02 0.70
N LEU A 94 3.33 -7.11 -0.24
CA LEU A 94 3.90 -5.77 -0.23
C LEU A 94 2.99 -4.83 0.57
N LEU A 95 3.51 -4.21 1.62
CA LEU A 95 2.80 -3.27 2.47
C LEU A 95 3.47 -1.89 2.41
N GLY A 96 2.69 -0.87 2.08
CA GLY A 96 3.15 0.52 2.06
C GLY A 96 2.20 1.43 2.83
N GLN A 97 2.75 2.42 3.53
CA GLN A 97 1.99 3.48 4.20
C GLN A 97 2.40 4.85 3.64
N SER A 98 1.43 5.73 3.36
CA SER A 98 1.72 7.09 2.88
C SER A 98 2.60 7.05 1.62
N LEU A 99 3.77 7.69 1.60
CA LEU A 99 4.76 7.55 0.50
C LEU A 99 5.10 6.10 0.14
N GLY A 100 5.15 5.22 1.15
CA GLY A 100 5.41 3.80 0.95
C GLY A 100 4.40 3.15 -0.01
N THR A 101 3.16 3.67 -0.11
CA THR A 101 2.16 3.17 -1.07
C THR A 101 2.57 3.39 -2.51
N ALA A 102 3.14 4.55 -2.83
CA ALA A 102 3.59 4.88 -4.18
C ALA A 102 4.85 4.09 -4.56
N VAL A 103 5.74 3.85 -3.59
CA VAL A 103 6.93 3.00 -3.77
C VAL A 103 6.53 1.54 -3.98
N VAL A 104 5.66 1.00 -3.12
CA VAL A 104 5.13 -0.37 -3.26
C VAL A 104 4.41 -0.56 -4.58
N SER A 105 3.63 0.44 -5.03
CA SER A 105 2.99 0.40 -6.35
C SER A 105 4.02 0.32 -7.48
N GLY A 106 5.13 1.06 -7.39
CA GLY A 106 6.21 1.00 -8.38
C GLY A 106 6.97 -0.32 -8.38
N VAL A 107 7.20 -0.88 -7.20
CA VAL A 107 7.78 -2.22 -7.04
C VAL A 107 6.84 -3.27 -7.64
N ALA A 108 5.57 -3.26 -7.25
CA ALA A 108 4.58 -4.20 -7.75
C ALA A 108 4.44 -4.15 -9.27
N GLU A 109 4.39 -2.96 -9.86
CA GLU A 109 4.37 -2.78 -11.33
C GLU A 109 5.61 -3.38 -11.99
N LYS A 110 6.81 -3.06 -11.49
CA LYS A 110 8.07 -3.61 -12.03
C LYS A 110 8.04 -5.15 -12.12
N TYR A 111 7.56 -5.81 -11.08
CA TYR A 111 7.50 -7.28 -11.02
C TYR A 111 6.32 -7.85 -11.81
N ALA A 112 5.16 -7.18 -11.85
CA ALA A 112 4.04 -7.58 -12.68
C ALA A 112 4.41 -7.61 -14.17
N LEU A 113 5.18 -6.60 -14.64
CA LEU A 113 5.72 -6.57 -16.01
C LEU A 113 6.69 -7.71 -16.33
N GLN A 114 7.27 -8.34 -15.29
CA GLN A 114 8.14 -9.52 -15.41
C GLN A 114 7.36 -10.84 -15.24
N GLY A 115 6.04 -10.79 -15.08
CA GLY A 115 5.20 -11.96 -14.82
C GLY A 115 5.28 -12.50 -13.40
N VAL A 116 5.75 -11.69 -12.45
CA VAL A 116 5.81 -12.04 -11.03
C VAL A 116 4.57 -11.51 -10.32
N GLU A 117 3.81 -12.41 -9.70
CA GLU A 117 2.59 -12.09 -8.96
C GLU A 117 2.78 -12.37 -7.47
N PHE A 118 2.57 -11.33 -6.65
CA PHE A 118 2.69 -11.41 -5.20
C PHE A 118 1.41 -11.98 -4.54
N ALA A 119 1.52 -12.43 -3.29
CA ALA A 119 0.35 -12.85 -2.52
C ALA A 119 -0.69 -11.73 -2.37
N GLY A 120 -0.21 -10.48 -2.26
CA GLY A 120 -1.05 -9.29 -2.31
C GLY A 120 -0.27 -7.99 -2.11
N ILE A 121 -1.00 -6.89 -2.28
CA ILE A 121 -0.54 -5.52 -2.15
C ILE A 121 -1.48 -4.82 -1.17
N THR A 122 -0.95 -4.29 -0.07
CA THR A 122 -1.72 -3.55 0.92
C THR A 122 -1.21 -2.12 1.00
N LEU A 123 -2.08 -1.16 0.67
CA LEU A 123 -1.79 0.26 0.68
C LEU A 123 -2.59 0.91 1.82
N VAL A 124 -1.88 1.58 2.73
CA VAL A 124 -2.48 2.24 3.88
C VAL A 124 -2.28 3.75 3.76
N ALA A 125 -3.36 4.52 3.86
CA ALA A 125 -3.36 5.97 3.65
C ALA A 125 -2.65 6.35 2.34
N GLY A 126 -3.13 5.77 1.23
CA GLY A 126 -2.51 5.92 -0.09
C GLY A 126 -2.91 7.19 -0.82
N PHE A 127 -2.17 7.52 -1.88
CA PHE A 127 -2.51 8.64 -2.76
C PHE A 127 -2.34 8.28 -4.24
N SER A 128 -3.15 8.92 -5.10
CA SER A 128 -3.16 8.63 -6.53
C SER A 128 -1.97 9.22 -7.29
N ASP A 129 -1.56 10.44 -6.92
CA ASP A 129 -0.48 11.20 -7.53
C ASP A 129 0.03 12.30 -6.58
N LEU A 130 1.35 12.53 -6.52
CA LEU A 130 1.91 13.52 -5.59
C LEU A 130 1.48 14.96 -5.96
N ALA A 131 1.25 15.26 -7.24
CA ALA A 131 0.76 16.56 -7.65
C ALA A 131 -0.70 16.79 -7.20
N SER A 132 -1.52 15.72 -7.13
CA SER A 132 -2.86 15.78 -6.52
C SER A 132 -2.78 16.11 -5.02
N LEU A 133 -1.84 15.48 -4.31
CA LEU A 133 -1.57 15.79 -2.90
C LEU A 133 -1.14 17.23 -2.70
N LEU A 134 -0.22 17.76 -3.50
CA LEU A 134 0.26 19.15 -3.34
C LEU A 134 -0.87 20.19 -3.39
N THR A 135 -1.98 19.91 -4.09
CA THR A 135 -3.14 20.81 -4.09
C THR A 135 -4.03 20.72 -2.84
N GLY A 136 -3.87 19.68 -2.00
CA GLY A 136 -4.71 19.40 -0.82
C GLY A 136 -3.95 19.08 0.49
N TYR A 137 -2.63 18.94 0.45
CA TYR A 137 -1.78 18.48 1.56
C TYR A 137 -1.70 19.53 2.66
N ARG A 138 -1.97 19.09 3.89
CA ARG A 138 -1.86 19.90 5.11
C ARG A 138 -0.88 19.19 6.04
N ILE A 139 0.23 19.84 6.40
CA ILE A 139 1.15 19.28 7.39
C ILE A 139 0.46 19.34 8.76
N GLY A 140 0.17 18.19 9.35
CA GLY A 140 -0.43 18.07 10.68
C GLY A 140 -1.82 18.69 10.76
N GLY A 141 -2.60 18.67 9.67
CA GLY A 141 -3.95 19.25 9.57
C GLY A 141 -4.04 20.80 9.63
N ILE A 142 -2.97 21.49 10.01
CA ILE A 142 -3.01 22.94 10.31
C ILE A 142 -2.43 23.77 9.16
N PHE A 143 -1.35 23.32 8.52
CA PHE A 143 -0.65 24.12 7.51
C PHE A 143 -0.84 23.57 6.08
N PRO A 144 -1.78 24.13 5.29
CA PRO A 144 -1.86 23.83 3.87
C PRO A 144 -0.62 24.41 3.17
N VAL A 145 0.32 23.54 2.78
CA VAL A 145 1.65 23.92 2.26
C VAL A 145 1.55 24.80 1.01
N LEU A 146 0.45 24.68 0.25
CA LEU A 146 0.23 25.43 -0.99
C LEU A 146 -1.07 26.25 -1.05
N ALA A 147 -1.83 26.41 0.05
CA ALA A 147 -3.06 27.23 0.02
C ALA A 147 -2.83 28.71 -0.36
N PRO A 148 -1.76 29.40 0.06
CA PRO A 148 -1.51 30.78 -0.38
C PRO A 148 -1.23 30.89 -1.89
N PHE A 149 -0.78 29.81 -2.52
CA PHE A 149 -0.41 29.78 -3.94
C PHE A 149 -1.56 29.40 -4.88
N ARG A 150 -2.68 28.87 -4.36
CA ARG A 150 -3.92 28.67 -5.16
C ARG A 150 -4.45 29.96 -5.81
N VAL A 151 -4.06 31.12 -5.29
CA VAL A 151 -4.42 32.45 -5.81
C VAL A 151 -3.62 32.81 -7.08
N TRP A 152 -2.49 32.15 -7.34
CA TRP A 152 -1.67 32.36 -8.55
C TRP A 152 -1.45 31.05 -9.33
N PRO A 153 -2.34 30.73 -10.28
CA PRO A 153 -2.29 29.47 -11.05
C PRO A 153 -0.96 29.20 -11.78
N TRP A 154 -0.21 30.24 -12.14
CA TRP A 154 1.07 30.12 -12.82
C TRP A 154 2.23 29.71 -11.90
N LEU A 155 2.20 30.06 -10.61
CA LEU A 155 3.16 29.61 -9.60
C LEU A 155 2.95 28.13 -9.23
N VAL A 156 1.70 27.68 -9.14
CA VAL A 156 1.35 26.26 -8.95
C VAL A 156 1.74 25.42 -10.18
N LYS A 157 1.54 25.95 -11.39
CA LYS A 157 2.04 25.32 -12.64
C LYS A 157 3.57 25.30 -12.71
N GLY A 158 4.25 26.35 -12.27
CA GLY A 158 5.71 26.40 -12.15
C GLY A 158 6.24 25.39 -11.14
N PHE A 159 5.60 25.26 -9.97
CA PHE A 159 5.97 24.27 -8.96
C PHE A 159 5.78 22.83 -9.45
N ASN A 160 4.66 22.53 -10.13
CA ASN A 160 4.42 21.23 -10.78
C ASN A 160 5.45 20.90 -11.90
N TYR A 161 6.11 21.89 -12.50
CA TYR A 161 7.20 21.68 -13.44
C TYR A 161 8.51 21.27 -12.74
N PHE A 162 8.70 21.68 -11.46
CA PHE A 162 9.87 21.33 -10.64
C PHE A 162 9.67 20.08 -9.77
N VAL A 163 8.45 19.54 -9.68
CA VAL A 163 8.20 18.22 -9.06
C VAL A 163 8.71 17.14 -10.02
N VAL A 164 9.98 16.76 -9.83
CA VAL A 164 10.67 15.74 -10.64
C VAL A 164 10.01 14.37 -10.48
N ASP A 165 9.62 14.03 -9.24
CA ASP A 165 9.02 12.75 -8.89
C ASP A 165 7.49 12.88 -8.77
N LYS A 166 6.75 12.32 -9.74
CA LYS A 166 5.30 12.52 -9.86
C LYS A 166 4.48 11.46 -9.12
N TRP A 167 5.06 10.29 -8.85
CA TRP A 167 4.42 9.23 -8.06
C TRP A 167 3.05 8.82 -8.59
N HIS A 168 2.99 8.40 -9.85
CA HIS A 168 1.76 8.00 -10.54
C HIS A 168 1.19 6.65 -10.06
N SER A 169 0.87 6.51 -8.77
CA SER A 169 0.36 5.28 -8.14
C SER A 169 -0.87 4.73 -8.87
N ALA A 170 -1.77 5.62 -9.30
CA ALA A 170 -2.94 5.28 -10.12
C ALA A 170 -2.58 4.48 -11.38
N ASN A 171 -1.69 5.02 -12.22
CA ASN A 171 -1.28 4.37 -13.47
C ASN A 171 -0.57 3.05 -13.21
N ARG A 172 0.20 2.97 -12.12
CA ARG A 172 0.89 1.76 -11.70
C ARG A 172 -0.08 0.66 -11.32
N LEU A 173 -1.14 0.98 -10.56
CA LEU A 173 -2.18 0.02 -10.22
C LEU A 173 -2.91 -0.49 -11.47
N ALA A 174 -3.25 0.38 -12.41
CA ALA A 174 -3.81 -0.05 -13.70
C ALA A 174 -2.86 -1.01 -14.43
N ASN A 175 -1.58 -0.69 -14.51
CA ASN A 175 -0.59 -1.57 -15.13
C ASN A 175 -0.45 -2.92 -14.41
N ILE A 176 -0.51 -2.96 -13.08
CA ILE A 176 -0.48 -4.21 -12.30
C ILE A 176 -1.70 -5.07 -12.63
N VAL A 177 -2.91 -4.48 -12.64
CA VAL A 177 -4.14 -5.19 -12.97
C VAL A 177 -4.07 -5.74 -14.40
N ARG A 178 -3.68 -4.90 -15.37
CA ARG A 178 -3.55 -5.28 -16.79
C ARG A 178 -2.60 -6.45 -17.05
N HIS A 179 -1.52 -6.55 -16.28
CA HIS A 179 -0.50 -7.60 -16.46
C HIS A 179 -0.71 -8.82 -15.57
N THR A 180 -1.75 -8.83 -14.73
CA THR A 180 -2.10 -9.99 -13.91
C THR A 180 -2.70 -11.08 -14.79
N LYS A 181 -2.18 -12.31 -14.65
CA LYS A 181 -2.57 -13.51 -15.40
C LYS A 181 -3.19 -14.58 -14.50
N THR A 182 -2.86 -14.65 -13.21
CA THR A 182 -3.38 -15.71 -12.34
C THR A 182 -4.12 -15.20 -11.12
N ARG A 183 -3.51 -14.37 -10.27
CA ARG A 183 -4.12 -13.91 -9.02
C ARG A 183 -3.60 -12.54 -8.63
N LEU A 184 -4.52 -11.67 -8.20
CA LEU A 184 -4.18 -10.38 -7.59
C LEU A 184 -5.06 -10.09 -6.38
N ARG A 185 -4.45 -9.57 -5.32
CA ARG A 185 -5.13 -9.03 -4.14
C ARG A 185 -4.61 -7.62 -3.88
N ILE A 186 -5.47 -6.62 -4.02
CA ILE A 186 -5.17 -5.23 -3.65
C ILE A 186 -6.08 -4.86 -2.47
N ASN A 187 -5.47 -4.44 -1.37
CA ASN A 187 -6.19 -3.90 -0.21
C ASN A 187 -5.85 -2.42 -0.05
N LEU A 188 -6.86 -1.56 -0.02
CA LEU A 188 -6.76 -0.13 0.22
C LEU A 188 -7.42 0.15 1.57
N VAL A 189 -6.66 0.71 2.51
CA VAL A 189 -7.10 0.94 3.89
C VAL A 189 -6.86 2.40 4.25
N HIS A 190 -7.93 3.10 4.64
CA HIS A 190 -7.86 4.53 4.96
C HIS A 190 -8.71 4.88 6.18
N ALA A 191 -8.32 5.94 6.89
CA ALA A 191 -9.14 6.55 7.94
C ALA A 191 -9.78 7.85 7.42
N LYS A 192 -11.07 8.03 7.70
CA LYS A 192 -11.82 9.23 7.31
C LYS A 192 -11.28 10.49 7.98
N ASN A 193 -10.78 10.36 9.21
CA ASN A 193 -10.16 11.44 9.98
C ASN A 193 -8.64 11.58 9.75
N ASP A 194 -8.10 11.04 8.64
CA ASP A 194 -6.73 11.32 8.21
C ASP A 194 -6.58 12.82 7.91
N ALA A 195 -5.68 13.48 8.65
CA ALA A 195 -5.45 14.92 8.58
C ALA A 195 -4.43 15.31 7.50
N ASP A 196 -3.68 14.34 6.98
CA ASP A 196 -2.55 14.55 6.07
C ASP A 196 -2.96 14.20 4.63
N ILE A 197 -3.62 13.06 4.43
CA ILE A 197 -4.09 12.58 3.12
C ILE A 197 -5.61 12.41 3.14
N PRO A 198 -6.36 13.08 2.26
CA PRO A 198 -7.79 12.86 2.16
C PRO A 198 -8.12 11.44 1.70
N TRP A 199 -9.01 10.76 2.42
CA TRP A 199 -9.50 9.41 2.06
C TRP A 199 -10.11 9.29 0.65
N THR A 200 -10.48 10.41 0.03
CA THR A 200 -10.95 10.47 -1.35
C THR A 200 -9.87 10.08 -2.36
N GLU A 201 -8.59 10.13 -2.00
CA GLU A 201 -7.51 9.62 -2.83
C GLU A 201 -7.59 8.08 -3.02
N ASP A 202 -7.99 7.35 -1.99
CA ASP A 202 -8.23 5.89 -2.10
C ASP A 202 -9.36 5.59 -3.07
N ASN A 203 -10.38 6.47 -3.22
CA ASN A 203 -11.43 6.28 -4.22
C ASN A 203 -10.87 6.33 -5.64
N LYS A 204 -9.89 7.20 -5.90
CA LYS A 204 -9.22 7.29 -7.22
C LYS A 204 -8.41 6.02 -7.49
N LEU A 205 -7.65 5.56 -6.51
CA LEU A 205 -6.86 4.32 -6.61
C LEU A 205 -7.77 3.10 -6.85
N PHE A 206 -8.84 2.97 -6.05
CA PHE A 206 -9.83 1.91 -6.19
C PHE A 206 -10.47 1.95 -7.57
N ARG A 207 -10.91 3.13 -8.00
CA ARG A 207 -11.59 3.31 -9.28
C ARG A 207 -10.72 2.88 -10.44
N ILE A 208 -9.47 3.32 -10.47
CA ILE A 208 -8.56 3.01 -11.58
C ILE A 208 -8.24 1.51 -11.63
N ALA A 209 -7.97 0.89 -10.47
CA ALA A 209 -7.72 -0.54 -10.41
C ALA A 209 -8.95 -1.37 -10.83
N ALA A 210 -10.14 -1.02 -10.31
CA ALA A 210 -11.37 -1.72 -10.64
C ALA A 210 -11.77 -1.52 -12.10
N ASN A 211 -11.61 -0.30 -12.61
CA ASN A 211 -11.99 0.02 -13.97
C ASN A 211 -11.16 -0.73 -15.01
N GLU A 212 -9.88 -0.98 -14.73
CA GLU A 212 -9.03 -1.79 -15.62
C GLU A 212 -9.54 -3.23 -15.78
N THR A 213 -10.39 -3.74 -14.86
CA THR A 213 -10.98 -5.08 -14.97
C THR A 213 -12.21 -5.17 -15.87
N VAL A 214 -12.88 -4.05 -16.14
CA VAL A 214 -14.20 -4.03 -16.82
C VAL A 214 -14.32 -3.01 -17.95
N GLY A 215 -13.45 -2.00 -17.99
CA GLY A 215 -13.42 -0.97 -19.03
C GLY A 215 -14.60 0.01 -19.00
N ILE A 216 -15.19 0.30 -17.83
CA ILE A 216 -16.30 1.25 -17.68
C ILE A 216 -15.80 2.68 -17.94
N LEU A 217 -16.46 3.40 -18.86
CA LEU A 217 -16.08 4.77 -19.20
C LEU A 217 -16.93 5.83 -18.49
N ASP A 218 -18.13 5.47 -18.02
CA ASP A 218 -19.06 6.40 -17.37
C ASP A 218 -18.89 6.42 -15.83
N ASP A 219 -18.79 7.63 -15.29
CA ASP A 219 -18.62 7.88 -13.86
C ASP A 219 -19.82 7.40 -13.03
N THR A 220 -21.03 7.67 -13.53
CA THR A 220 -22.28 7.36 -12.82
C THR A 220 -22.50 5.85 -12.76
N GLU A 221 -22.22 5.17 -13.87
CA GLU A 221 -22.26 3.72 -13.97
C GLU A 221 -21.25 3.08 -13.00
N PHE A 222 -20.01 3.57 -12.99
CA PHE A 222 -18.99 3.06 -12.08
C PHE A 222 -19.41 3.19 -10.61
N ASP A 223 -19.94 4.36 -10.24
CA ASP A 223 -20.38 4.62 -8.87
C ASP A 223 -21.56 3.72 -8.46
N ALA A 224 -22.51 3.47 -9.37
CA ALA A 224 -23.60 2.54 -9.12
C ALA A 224 -23.10 1.09 -8.91
N TRP A 225 -22.15 0.64 -9.73
CA TRP A 225 -21.53 -0.68 -9.59
C TRP A 225 -20.73 -0.81 -8.29
N LYS A 226 -20.04 0.27 -7.91
CA LYS A 226 -19.30 0.34 -6.65
C LYS A 226 -20.27 0.25 -5.47
N GLU A 227 -21.38 0.98 -5.49
CA GLU A 227 -22.34 0.98 -4.38
C GLU A 227 -22.97 -0.40 -4.18
N GLN A 228 -23.32 -1.12 -5.25
CA GLN A 228 -23.82 -2.51 -5.17
C GLN A 228 -22.85 -3.48 -4.46
N ARG A 229 -21.55 -3.17 -4.50
CA ARG A 229 -20.46 -3.95 -3.90
C ARG A 229 -20.00 -3.39 -2.54
N THR A 230 -20.68 -2.34 -2.06
CA THR A 230 -20.30 -1.61 -0.86
C THR A 230 -21.19 -1.99 0.31
N VAL A 231 -20.58 -2.56 1.35
CA VAL A 231 -21.21 -2.75 2.65
C VAL A 231 -20.93 -1.52 3.50
N ARG A 232 -21.95 -0.68 3.67
CA ARG A 232 -21.92 0.46 4.59
C ARG A 232 -21.91 -0.05 6.04
N LYS A 233 -21.05 0.55 6.85
CA LYS A 233 -20.95 0.37 8.30
C LYS A 233 -21.32 1.70 8.97
N GLY A 234 -21.52 1.69 10.28
CA GLY A 234 -21.81 2.92 11.03
C GLY A 234 -20.69 3.97 10.89
N ASP A 235 -21.02 5.23 11.16
CA ASP A 235 -20.06 6.36 11.16
C ASP A 235 -19.32 6.58 9.83
N ASP A 236 -20.03 6.42 8.71
CA ASP A 236 -19.52 6.53 7.34
C ASP A 236 -18.41 5.53 6.99
N ALA A 237 -18.15 4.53 7.85
CA ALA A 237 -17.29 3.43 7.51
C ALA A 237 -17.91 2.61 6.37
N PHE A 238 -17.07 2.04 5.53
CA PHE A 238 -17.53 1.14 4.50
C PHE A 238 -16.47 0.14 4.09
N VAL A 239 -16.94 -0.91 3.45
CA VAL A 239 -16.13 -1.93 2.82
C VAL A 239 -16.66 -2.11 1.41
N THR A 240 -15.81 -1.95 0.40
CA THR A 240 -16.13 -2.29 -0.99
C THR A 240 -15.24 -3.43 -1.45
N THR A 241 -15.81 -4.49 -2.03
CA THR A 241 -15.05 -5.60 -2.61
C THR A 241 -15.37 -5.73 -4.08
N TRP A 242 -14.35 -5.60 -4.93
CA TRP A 242 -14.46 -5.79 -6.37
C TRP A 242 -13.76 -7.09 -6.77
N THR A 243 -14.49 -7.98 -7.43
CA THR A 243 -13.99 -9.25 -7.93
C THR A 243 -14.03 -9.28 -9.45
N ALA A 244 -12.99 -9.86 -10.07
CA ALA A 244 -12.91 -10.03 -11.52
C ALA A 244 -12.04 -11.25 -11.88
N GLU A 245 -12.22 -11.79 -13.09
CA GLU A 245 -11.33 -12.80 -13.67
C GLU A 245 -9.92 -12.22 -13.92
N PRO A 246 -8.83 -13.02 -13.87
CA PRO A 246 -8.78 -14.48 -13.68
C PRO A 246 -8.84 -14.96 -12.23
N ASN A 247 -8.63 -14.06 -11.26
CA ASN A 247 -8.84 -14.22 -9.81
C ASN A 247 -8.34 -12.92 -9.14
N ILE A 248 -8.93 -11.80 -9.50
CA ILE A 248 -8.56 -10.45 -9.01
C ILE A 248 -9.55 -10.05 -7.92
N VAL A 249 -9.02 -9.59 -6.78
CA VAL A 249 -9.82 -8.94 -5.73
C VAL A 249 -9.19 -7.60 -5.39
N ILE A 250 -9.98 -6.54 -5.52
CA ILE A 250 -9.62 -5.18 -5.12
C ILE A 250 -10.58 -4.79 -4.00
N ARG A 251 -10.04 -4.51 -2.83
CA ARG A 251 -10.83 -4.25 -1.62
C ARG A 251 -10.47 -2.88 -1.05
N GLN A 252 -11.48 -2.07 -0.80
CA GLN A 252 -11.34 -0.77 -0.15
C GLN A 252 -12.05 -0.80 1.20
N GLU A 253 -11.37 -0.38 2.26
CA GLU A 253 -11.91 -0.29 3.61
C GLU A 253 -11.68 1.13 4.16
N LEU A 254 -12.77 1.83 4.44
CA LEU A 254 -12.74 3.14 5.12
C LEU A 254 -13.17 2.97 6.57
N PHE A 255 -12.34 3.48 7.48
CA PHE A 255 -12.61 3.52 8.91
C PHE A 255 -12.93 4.95 9.35
N PRO A 256 -13.80 5.18 10.35
CA PRO A 256 -14.13 6.54 10.77
C PRO A 256 -12.95 7.20 11.50
N TYR A 257 -12.16 6.39 12.20
CA TYR A 257 -11.08 6.79 13.09
C TYR A 257 -9.81 5.98 12.84
N GLY A 258 -8.66 6.55 13.20
CA GLY A 258 -7.32 5.97 13.06
C GLY A 258 -6.25 6.97 12.62
N GLY A 259 -6.67 8.13 12.07
CA GLY A 259 -5.74 9.15 11.59
C GLY A 259 -4.76 8.62 10.54
N HIS A 260 -3.70 9.39 10.27
CA HIS A 260 -2.71 9.03 9.26
C HIS A 260 -1.76 7.90 9.69
N ASN A 261 -1.47 7.83 10.99
CA ASN A 261 -0.39 7.00 11.54
C ASN A 261 -0.91 5.82 12.37
N ASP A 262 -1.89 6.04 13.25
CA ASP A 262 -2.34 5.00 14.20
C ASP A 262 -3.06 3.85 13.51
N LEU A 263 -3.66 4.11 12.33
CA LEU A 263 -4.31 3.10 11.49
C LEU A 263 -3.40 1.90 11.19
N MET A 264 -2.08 2.11 11.07
CA MET A 264 -1.10 1.03 10.86
C MET A 264 -1.00 0.06 12.04
N GLY A 265 -1.29 0.51 13.26
CA GLY A 265 -1.31 -0.30 14.46
C GLY A 265 -2.65 -0.99 14.72
N TYR A 266 -3.64 -0.86 13.83
CA TYR A 266 -4.97 -1.42 14.06
C TYR A 266 -5.19 -2.75 13.33
N ALA A 267 -6.08 -3.57 13.90
CA ALA A 267 -6.43 -4.90 13.40
C ALA A 267 -6.80 -4.96 11.89
N PRO A 268 -7.45 -3.95 11.27
CA PRO A 268 -7.77 -4.01 9.85
C PRO A 268 -6.56 -4.20 8.93
N VAL A 269 -5.41 -3.61 9.24
CA VAL A 269 -4.21 -3.74 8.40
C VAL A 269 -3.65 -5.16 8.51
N ALA A 270 -3.56 -5.71 9.73
CA ALA A 270 -3.16 -7.10 9.94
C ALA A 270 -4.12 -8.06 9.23
N LEU A 271 -5.43 -7.81 9.32
CA LEU A 271 -6.46 -8.61 8.67
C LEU A 271 -6.32 -8.56 7.15
N ALA A 272 -6.10 -7.39 6.55
CA ALA A 272 -5.87 -7.24 5.11
C ALA A 272 -4.67 -8.07 4.61
N ILE A 273 -3.57 -8.09 5.37
CA ILE A 273 -2.39 -8.92 5.08
C ILE A 273 -2.72 -10.40 5.21
N MET A 274 -3.46 -10.80 6.25
CA MET A 274 -3.90 -12.18 6.43
C MET A 274 -4.82 -12.66 5.29
N ARG A 275 -5.74 -11.81 4.84
CA ARG A 275 -6.61 -12.09 3.68
C ARG A 275 -5.80 -12.33 2.42
N ALA A 276 -4.79 -11.50 2.15
CA ALA A 276 -3.92 -11.65 0.98
C ALA A 276 -3.21 -13.01 0.96
N PHE A 277 -2.84 -13.53 2.14
CA PHE A 277 -2.26 -14.85 2.32
C PHE A 277 -3.27 -16.01 2.37
N ASP A 278 -4.58 -15.74 2.27
CA ASP A 278 -5.65 -16.71 2.49
C ASP A 278 -5.51 -17.46 3.84
N LEU A 279 -5.22 -16.75 4.93
CA LEU A 279 -5.05 -17.35 6.26
C LEU A 279 -6.38 -17.55 6.99
N HIS A 280 -6.56 -18.71 7.63
CA HIS A 280 -7.54 -18.98 8.71
C HIS A 280 -8.91 -18.26 8.62
N GLY A 281 -9.72 -18.53 7.60
CA GLY A 281 -11.08 -17.98 7.51
C GLY A 281 -11.16 -16.47 7.19
N THR A 282 -10.04 -15.84 6.85
CA THR A 282 -9.98 -14.42 6.45
C THR A 282 -10.28 -14.23 4.96
N THR A 283 -11.01 -15.16 4.33
CA THR A 283 -11.33 -15.11 2.91
C THR A 283 -12.08 -13.84 2.55
N TYR A 284 -11.93 -13.40 1.30
CA TYR A 284 -12.68 -12.28 0.73
C TYR A 284 -14.17 -12.58 0.50
N ALA A 285 -14.65 -13.76 0.92
CA ALA A 285 -16.03 -14.22 0.74
C ALA A 285 -17.04 -13.36 1.52
N GLU A 286 -18.19 -13.18 0.88
CA GLU A 286 -19.31 -12.32 1.24
C GLU A 286 -20.09 -12.88 2.44
N VAL A 287 -20.44 -12.01 3.39
CA VAL A 287 -21.60 -12.21 4.30
C VAL A 287 -22.69 -11.29 3.80
#